data_AF-A0A379Y0Q0-F1
#
_entry.id   AF-A0A379Y0Q0-F1
#
_cell.length_a   1.000
_cell.length_b   1.000
_cell.length_c   1.000
_cell.angle_alpha   90.00
_cell.angle_beta   90.00
_cell.angle_gamma   90.00
#
_symmetry.space_group_name_H-M   'P 1'
#
loop_
_entity.id
_entity.type
_entity.pdbx_description
1 polymer ?
#
loop_
_entity_poly.entity_id
_entity_poly.type
_entity_poly.pdbx_seq_one_letter_code
_entity_poly.pdbx_strand_id
1 'polypeptide(L)'
;MLWLGKSFDPQQLDDVFMAIAATDDNALNAAVFAEADKRRVLANVVDDQPRCSFIFPSIIDRSPLVVAVSSSGQAPVLARLLREKLEALLPASLGQMAQVAGRWRGQVKRRLASIGERRRFWEKTFGGRFATLVANGQTAQAERQLEQDLHRFAAGDEGAQARSPWWAPGRATWGC
;
A
#
# COMPACT_ATOMS: atom_id res chain seq x y z
N MET A 1 -4.87 9.53 22.61
CA MET A 1 -4.59 10.94 22.26
C MET A 1 -4.44 11.70 23.57
N LEU A 2 -3.38 12.48 23.73
CA LEU A 2 -3.11 13.28 24.92
C LEU A 2 -3.05 14.76 24.51
N TRP A 3 -3.73 15.62 25.26
CA TRP A 3 -3.67 17.07 25.06
C TRP A 3 -2.64 17.67 26.03
N LEU A 4 -1.67 18.42 25.51
CA LEU A 4 -0.53 18.91 26.29
C LEU A 4 -0.65 20.39 26.72
N GLY A 5 -1.42 21.21 26.01
CA GLY A 5 -1.53 22.63 26.33
C GLY A 5 -2.20 23.48 25.27
N LYS A 6 -2.42 24.76 25.60
CA LYS A 6 -2.95 25.78 24.67
C LYS A 6 -1.86 26.43 23.82
N SER A 7 -0.63 26.46 24.32
CA SER A 7 0.53 27.01 23.66
C SER A 7 1.53 25.89 23.36
N PHE A 8 2.28 26.10 22.28
CA PHE A 8 3.45 25.28 21.97
C PHE A 8 4.54 25.53 23.02
N ASP A 9 5.08 24.45 23.55
CA ASP A 9 6.31 24.44 24.34
C ASP A 9 7.32 23.55 23.59
N PRO A 10 8.54 24.04 23.27
CA PRO A 10 9.54 23.25 22.58
C PRO A 10 9.85 21.88 23.22
N GLN A 11 9.66 21.73 24.54
CA GLN A 11 9.85 20.44 25.24
C GLN A 11 8.83 19.37 24.80
N GLN A 12 7.69 19.78 24.22
CA GLN A 12 6.72 18.86 23.64
C GLN A 12 7.29 18.06 22.45
N LEU A 13 8.44 18.47 21.91
CA LEU A 13 9.13 17.77 20.82
C LEU A 13 10.22 16.80 21.29
N ASP A 14 10.53 16.72 22.59
CA ASP A 14 11.70 15.99 23.06
C ASP A 14 11.58 14.46 22.86
N ASP A 15 10.36 13.92 22.91
CA ASP A 15 10.08 12.46 22.82
C ASP A 15 9.16 12.08 21.63
N VAL A 16 9.17 12.88 20.56
CA VAL A 16 8.34 12.59 19.37
C VAL A 16 9.18 12.27 18.13
N PHE A 17 8.69 11.36 17.30
CA PHE A 17 9.33 11.04 16.03
C PHE A 17 9.02 12.07 14.93
N MET A 18 7.85 12.71 15.01
CA MET A 18 7.33 13.59 13.96
C MET A 18 6.36 14.63 14.54
N ALA A 19 6.37 15.84 13.98
CA ALA A 19 5.49 16.95 14.29
C ALA A 19 4.74 17.43 13.03
N ILE A 20 3.49 17.85 13.24
CA ILE A 20 2.67 18.50 12.20
C ILE A 20 2.25 19.85 12.76
N ALA A 21 2.66 20.93 12.11
CA ALA A 21 2.22 22.28 12.44
C ALA A 21 1.06 22.66 11.51
N ALA A 22 -0.15 22.71 12.08
CA ALA A 22 -1.41 22.92 11.34
C ALA A 22 -2.26 23.99 12.04
N THR A 23 -1.65 25.11 12.41
CA THR A 23 -2.34 26.26 13.01
C THR A 23 -2.51 27.38 11.98
N ASP A 24 -3.42 28.32 12.26
CA ASP A 24 -3.58 29.53 11.44
C ASP A 24 -2.49 30.59 11.69
N ASP A 25 -1.55 30.35 12.62
CA ASP A 25 -0.44 31.24 12.95
C ASP A 25 0.86 30.78 12.27
N ASN A 26 1.22 31.49 11.19
CA ASN A 26 2.43 31.20 10.41
C ASN A 26 3.73 31.38 11.21
N ALA A 27 3.77 32.31 12.17
CA ALA A 27 4.96 32.53 13.00
C ALA A 27 5.14 31.37 13.99
N LEU A 28 4.04 30.90 14.59
CA LEU A 28 4.02 29.70 15.42
C LEU A 28 4.44 28.47 14.62
N ASN A 29 3.86 28.25 13.44
CA ASN A 29 4.22 27.11 12.58
C ASN A 29 5.72 27.12 12.22
N ALA A 30 6.30 28.29 11.92
CA ALA A 30 7.72 28.44 11.65
C ALA A 30 8.59 28.15 12.90
N ALA A 31 8.13 28.54 14.09
CA ALA A 31 8.80 28.24 15.35
C ALA A 31 8.80 26.73 15.65
N VAL A 32 7.67 26.06 15.44
CA VAL A 32 7.57 24.59 15.57
C VAL A 32 8.55 23.90 14.62
N PHE A 33 8.60 24.33 13.35
CA PHE A 33 9.55 23.78 12.37
C PHE A 33 11.01 23.96 12.81
N ALA A 34 11.39 25.17 13.25
CA ALA A 34 12.76 25.45 13.68
C ALA A 34 13.17 24.63 14.90
N GLU A 35 12.27 24.43 15.87
CA GLU A 35 12.53 23.60 17.05
C GLU A 35 12.60 22.11 16.73
N ALA A 36 11.80 21.63 15.77
CA ALA A 36 11.84 20.26 15.28
C ALA A 36 13.14 19.98 14.51
N ASP A 37 13.55 20.89 13.62
CA ASP A 37 14.78 20.76 12.83
C ASP A 37 16.03 20.66 13.73
N LYS A 38 16.12 21.52 14.76
CA LYS A 38 17.20 21.46 15.78
C LYS A 38 17.30 20.08 16.45
N ARG A 39 16.18 19.41 16.66
CA ARG A 39 16.07 18.09 17.31
C ARG A 39 16.13 16.92 16.34
N ARG A 40 16.20 17.19 15.02
CA ARG A 40 16.07 16.18 13.96
C ARG A 40 14.74 15.42 14.01
N VAL A 41 13.68 16.09 14.46
CA VAL A 41 12.30 15.60 14.41
C VAL A 41 11.73 15.91 13.02
N LEU A 42 11.06 14.94 12.39
CA LEU A 42 10.41 15.18 11.11
C LEU A 42 9.28 16.20 11.28
N ALA A 43 9.27 17.26 10.47
CA ALA A 43 8.26 18.31 10.56
C ALA A 43 7.52 18.47 9.22
N ASN A 44 6.20 18.61 9.29
CA ASN A 44 5.37 19.04 8.18
C ASN A 44 4.58 20.27 8.61
N VAL A 45 4.86 21.40 7.98
CA VAL A 45 4.04 22.61 8.12
C VAL A 45 3.00 22.60 7.02
N VAL A 46 1.72 22.56 7.41
CA VAL A 46 0.61 22.53 6.46
C VAL A 46 0.66 23.80 5.59
N ASP A 47 0.51 23.62 4.28
CA ASP A 47 0.55 24.67 3.25
C ASP A 47 1.87 25.46 3.13
N ASP A 48 2.96 25.06 3.81
CA ASP A 48 4.31 25.65 3.66
C ASP A 48 5.33 24.57 3.24
N GLN A 49 5.37 24.32 1.93
CA GLN A 49 6.23 23.30 1.32
C GLN A 49 7.74 23.46 1.63
N PRO A 50 8.32 24.68 1.65
CA PRO A 50 9.69 24.90 2.10
C PRO A 50 9.98 24.49 3.55
N ARG A 51 8.98 24.54 4.43
CA ARG A 51 9.08 24.11 5.84
C ARG A 51 8.51 22.72 6.09
N CYS A 52 8.82 21.79 5.19
CA CYS A 52 8.45 20.39 5.32
C CYS A 52 9.66 19.49 5.09
N SER A 53 10.00 18.65 6.07
CA SER A 53 10.97 17.57 5.91
C SER A 53 10.36 16.29 5.32
N PHE A 54 9.02 16.21 5.25
CA PHE A 54 8.27 15.14 4.61
C PHE A 54 6.91 15.64 4.10
N ILE A 55 6.24 14.84 3.27
CA ILE A 55 4.96 15.16 2.64
C ILE A 55 3.99 14.00 2.82
N PHE A 56 2.73 14.31 3.10
CA PHE A 56 1.65 13.32 3.09
C PHE A 56 1.27 12.94 1.66
N PRO A 57 1.40 11.67 1.26
CA PRO A 57 0.96 11.23 -0.05
C PRO A 57 -0.56 11.10 -0.11
N SER A 58 -1.09 11.01 -1.31
CA SER A 58 -2.42 10.46 -1.57
C SER A 58 -2.40 8.95 -1.35
N ILE A 59 -3.23 8.44 -0.42
CA ILE A 59 -3.21 7.03 0.00
C ILE A 59 -4.44 6.29 -0.54
N ILE A 60 -4.23 5.06 -1.00
CA ILE A 60 -5.27 4.06 -1.23
C ILE A 60 -5.02 2.92 -0.26
N ASP A 61 -5.98 2.71 0.63
CA ASP A 61 -5.90 1.68 1.66
C ASP A 61 -6.69 0.44 1.26
N ARG A 62 -5.99 -0.69 1.17
CA ARG A 62 -6.51 -2.05 1.02
C ARG A 62 -5.80 -2.96 2.03
N SER A 63 -5.68 -2.50 3.27
CA SER A 63 -4.86 -3.10 4.34
C SER A 63 -4.92 -4.64 4.36
N PRO A 64 -3.77 -5.34 4.42
CA PRO A 64 -2.42 -4.80 4.67
C PRO A 64 -1.72 -4.26 3.41
N LEU A 65 -2.38 -4.18 2.25
CA LEU A 65 -1.80 -3.58 1.04
C LEU A 65 -2.13 -2.08 1.00
N VAL A 66 -1.10 -1.24 0.90
CA VAL A 66 -1.25 0.21 0.83
C VAL A 66 -0.54 0.73 -0.42
N VAL A 67 -1.18 1.63 -1.15
CA VAL A 67 -0.58 2.36 -2.27
C VAL A 67 -0.50 3.83 -1.91
N ALA A 68 0.68 4.43 -2.08
CA ALA A 68 0.91 5.85 -1.86
C ALA A 68 1.31 6.53 -3.18
N VAL A 69 0.63 7.62 -3.51
CA VAL A 69 0.88 8.44 -4.70
C VAL A 69 1.35 9.82 -4.24
N SER A 70 2.53 10.24 -4.68
CA SER A 70 3.08 11.55 -4.34
C SER A 70 3.69 12.21 -5.57
N SER A 71 3.53 13.52 -5.67
CA SER A 71 4.22 14.40 -6.63
C SER A 71 5.26 15.28 -5.94
N SER A 72 5.65 14.96 -4.71
CA SER A 72 6.54 15.77 -3.88
C SER A 72 6.10 17.24 -3.79
N GLY A 73 4.78 17.47 -3.68
CA GLY A 73 4.19 18.81 -3.60
C GLY A 73 4.02 19.53 -4.94
N GLN A 74 4.59 19.01 -6.03
CA GLN A 74 4.61 19.71 -7.32
C GLN A 74 3.25 19.73 -8.02
N ALA A 75 2.45 18.68 -7.82
CA ALA A 75 1.17 18.52 -8.51
C ALA A 75 0.15 17.79 -7.62
N PRO A 76 -0.41 18.44 -6.59
CA PRO A 76 -1.35 17.80 -5.66
C PRO A 76 -2.65 17.35 -6.35
N VAL A 77 -3.15 18.16 -7.31
CA VAL A 77 -4.34 17.81 -8.10
C VAL A 77 -4.10 16.56 -8.95
N LEU A 78 -2.92 16.45 -9.59
CA LEU A 78 -2.57 15.27 -10.39
C LEU A 78 -2.46 14.02 -9.51
N ALA A 79 -1.82 14.12 -8.34
CA ALA A 79 -1.72 13.01 -7.39
C ALA A 79 -3.10 12.51 -6.95
N ARG A 80 -4.04 13.43 -6.67
CA ARG A 80 -5.43 13.10 -6.34
C ARG A 80 -6.15 12.38 -7.50
N LEU A 81 -6.04 12.89 -8.72
CA LEU A 81 -6.69 12.28 -9.89
C LEU A 81 -6.13 10.87 -10.19
N LEU A 82 -4.82 10.67 -10.02
CA LEU A 82 -4.21 9.36 -10.18
C LEU A 82 -4.67 8.39 -9.07
N ARG A 83 -4.73 8.85 -7.82
CA ARG A 83 -5.28 8.09 -6.69
C ARG A 83 -6.70 7.60 -6.99
N GLU A 84 -7.57 8.47 -7.49
CA GLU A 84 -8.97 8.12 -7.82
C GLU A 84 -9.05 7.04 -8.92
N LYS A 85 -8.24 7.16 -9.97
CA LYS A 85 -8.17 6.16 -11.03
C LYS A 85 -7.68 4.81 -10.50
N LEU A 86 -6.61 4.80 -9.72
CA LEU A 86 -6.07 3.58 -9.12
C LEU A 86 -7.06 2.96 -8.14
N GLU A 87 -7.75 3.76 -7.34
CA GLU A 87 -8.74 3.28 -6.38
C GLU A 87 -9.90 2.55 -7.04
N ALA A 88 -10.36 3.04 -8.20
CA ALA A 88 -11.38 2.38 -9.02
C ALA A 88 -10.90 1.07 -9.66
N LEU A 89 -9.60 0.97 -9.96
CA LEU A 89 -9.00 -0.23 -10.56
C LEU A 89 -8.68 -1.32 -9.52
N LEU A 90 -8.37 -0.93 -8.28
CA LEU A 90 -7.91 -1.84 -7.23
C LEU A 90 -9.08 -2.45 -6.45
N PRO A 91 -9.32 -3.77 -6.57
CA PRO A 91 -10.43 -4.42 -5.86
C PRO A 91 -10.35 -4.24 -4.35
N ALA A 92 -11.50 -4.06 -3.69
CA ALA A 92 -11.58 -3.99 -2.23
C ALA A 92 -11.02 -5.26 -1.55
N SER A 93 -11.10 -6.40 -2.24
CA SER A 93 -10.67 -7.72 -1.75
C SER A 93 -9.14 -7.94 -1.70
N LEU A 94 -8.33 -7.00 -2.20
CA LEU A 94 -6.87 -7.13 -2.20
C LEU A 94 -6.29 -7.31 -0.80
N GLY A 95 -6.87 -6.65 0.22
CA GLY A 95 -6.43 -6.80 1.60
C GLY A 95 -6.61 -8.22 2.12
N GLN A 96 -7.81 -8.78 1.93
CA GLN A 96 -8.11 -10.16 2.30
C GLN A 96 -7.24 -11.17 1.53
N MET A 97 -6.99 -10.90 0.24
CA MET A 97 -6.10 -11.71 -0.59
C MET A 97 -4.68 -11.74 -0.02
N ALA A 98 -4.14 -10.57 0.36
CA ALA A 98 -2.82 -10.43 0.94
C ALA A 98 -2.72 -11.13 2.32
N GLN A 99 -3.76 -11.04 3.15
CA GLN A 99 -3.81 -11.74 4.44
C GLN A 99 -3.75 -13.27 4.27
N VAL A 100 -4.56 -13.83 3.37
CA VAL A 100 -4.56 -15.27 3.09
C VAL A 100 -3.19 -15.69 2.55
N ALA A 101 -2.67 -14.98 1.55
CA ALA A 101 -1.34 -15.27 0.99
C ALA A 101 -0.22 -15.19 2.05
N GLY A 102 -0.30 -14.24 2.97
CA GLY A 102 0.61 -14.10 4.11
C GLY A 102 0.64 -15.33 5.00
N ARG A 103 -0.53 -15.86 5.38
CA ARG A 103 -0.64 -17.11 6.18
C ARG A 103 -0.06 -18.32 5.45
N TRP A 104 -0.20 -18.37 4.12
CA TRP A 104 0.25 -19.51 3.30
C TRP A 104 1.70 -19.41 2.82
N ARG A 105 2.36 -18.24 2.96
CA ARG A 105 3.74 -18.02 2.53
C ARG A 105 4.72 -19.09 3.01
N GLY A 106 4.58 -19.51 4.28
CA GLY A 106 5.43 -20.56 4.86
C GLY A 106 5.23 -21.94 4.21
N GLN A 107 3.99 -22.32 3.93
CA GLN A 107 3.65 -23.59 3.29
C GLN A 107 4.16 -23.65 1.85
N VAL A 108 3.92 -22.57 1.09
CA VAL A 108 4.41 -22.42 -0.28
C VAL A 108 5.93 -22.47 -0.33
N LYS A 109 6.62 -21.82 0.62
CA LYS A 109 8.10 -21.86 0.72
C LYS A 109 8.63 -23.27 1.00
N ARG A 110 7.94 -24.07 1.82
CA ARG A 110 8.34 -25.46 2.08
C ARG A 110 8.11 -26.37 0.87
N ARG A 111 7.05 -26.13 0.10
CA ARG A 111 6.66 -27.01 -1.01
C ARG A 111 7.37 -26.69 -2.32
N LEU A 112 7.66 -25.41 -2.59
CA LEU A 112 8.28 -24.94 -3.83
C LEU A 112 9.67 -24.36 -3.52
N ALA A 113 10.72 -25.04 -3.99
CA ALA A 113 12.10 -24.76 -3.59
C ALA A 113 12.66 -23.47 -4.21
N SER A 114 12.38 -23.21 -5.49
CA SER A 114 12.95 -22.05 -6.19
C SER A 114 12.11 -20.77 -6.02
N ILE A 115 12.77 -19.62 -6.13
CA ILE A 115 12.09 -18.31 -6.16
C ILE A 115 11.19 -18.22 -7.41
N GLY A 116 11.65 -18.73 -8.55
CA GLY A 116 10.92 -18.71 -9.82
C GLY A 116 9.59 -19.48 -9.75
N GLU A 117 9.58 -20.69 -9.17
CA GLU A 117 8.35 -21.46 -8.97
C GLU A 117 7.35 -20.73 -8.07
N ARG A 118 7.82 -20.19 -6.94
CA ARG A 118 6.95 -19.44 -6.02
C ARG A 118 6.34 -18.22 -6.68
N ARG A 119 7.10 -17.50 -7.49
CA ARG A 119 6.61 -16.34 -8.26
C ARG A 119 5.51 -16.77 -9.23
N ARG A 120 5.78 -17.78 -10.08
CA ARG A 120 4.82 -18.30 -11.07
C ARG A 120 3.54 -18.83 -10.40
N PHE A 121 3.69 -19.50 -9.26
CA PHE A 121 2.56 -19.96 -8.46
C PHE A 121 1.65 -18.80 -8.03
N TRP A 122 2.21 -17.76 -7.39
CA TRP A 122 1.42 -16.62 -6.93
C TRP A 122 0.81 -15.81 -8.08
N GLU A 123 1.53 -15.62 -9.18
CA GLU A 123 1.00 -14.97 -10.39
C GLU A 123 -0.23 -15.71 -10.93
N LYS A 124 -0.18 -17.05 -11.00
CA LYS A 124 -1.33 -17.89 -11.42
C LYS A 124 -2.47 -17.82 -10.41
N THR A 125 -2.19 -17.96 -9.13
CA THR A 125 -3.19 -17.96 -8.05
C THR A 125 -3.94 -16.64 -7.97
N PHE A 126 -3.26 -15.49 -8.04
CA PHE A 126 -3.89 -14.16 -7.97
C PHE A 126 -4.66 -13.77 -9.24
N GLY A 127 -4.41 -14.43 -10.37
CA GLY A 127 -5.22 -14.31 -11.59
C GLY A 127 -6.32 -15.38 -11.73
N GLY A 128 -6.42 -16.31 -10.78
CA GLY A 128 -7.25 -17.51 -10.90
C GLY A 128 -8.49 -17.51 -10.01
N ARG A 129 -9.08 -18.71 -9.85
CA ARG A 129 -10.30 -18.93 -9.05
C ARG A 129 -10.17 -18.50 -7.60
N PHE A 130 -8.97 -18.61 -7.01
CA PHE A 130 -8.68 -18.11 -5.68
C PHE A 130 -9.08 -16.64 -5.53
N ALA A 131 -8.68 -15.77 -6.46
CA ALA A 131 -9.00 -14.35 -6.39
C ALA A 131 -10.51 -14.07 -6.46
N THR A 132 -11.24 -14.82 -7.30
CA THR A 132 -12.71 -14.73 -7.38
C THR A 132 -13.38 -15.15 -6.07
N LEU A 133 -12.94 -16.24 -5.45
CA LEU A 133 -13.49 -16.72 -4.18
C LEU A 133 -13.25 -15.71 -3.05
N VAL A 134 -12.06 -15.10 -2.99
CA VAL A 134 -11.77 -14.02 -2.03
C VAL A 134 -12.66 -12.81 -2.30
N ALA A 135 -12.81 -12.39 -3.56
CA ALA A 135 -13.66 -11.26 -3.92
C ALA A 135 -15.13 -11.44 -3.52
N ASN A 136 -15.62 -12.69 -3.49
CA ASN A 136 -16.98 -13.03 -3.05
C ASN A 136 -17.09 -13.32 -1.54
N GLY A 137 -16.05 -13.07 -0.74
CA GLY A 137 -16.05 -13.33 0.70
C GLY A 137 -15.95 -14.82 1.09
N GLN A 138 -15.72 -15.72 0.13
CA GLN A 138 -15.72 -17.18 0.33
C GLN A 138 -14.35 -17.69 0.82
N THR A 139 -13.86 -17.13 1.93
CA THR A 139 -12.49 -17.36 2.45
C THR A 139 -12.12 -18.83 2.60
N ALA A 140 -13.00 -19.65 3.21
CA ALA A 140 -12.72 -21.06 3.43
C ALA A 140 -12.61 -21.84 2.11
N GLN A 141 -13.38 -21.46 1.09
CA GLN A 141 -13.28 -22.05 -0.24
C GLN A 141 -12.00 -21.58 -0.94
N ALA A 142 -11.63 -20.31 -0.78
CA ALA A 142 -10.39 -19.76 -1.32
C ALA A 142 -9.16 -20.49 -0.76
N GLU A 143 -9.11 -20.75 0.55
CA GLU A 143 -7.99 -21.50 1.16
C GLU A 143 -7.91 -22.95 0.65
N ARG A 144 -9.06 -23.64 0.52
CA ARG A 144 -9.08 -24.98 -0.12
C ARG A 144 -8.61 -24.93 -1.58
N GLN A 145 -9.01 -23.90 -2.33
CA GLN A 145 -8.55 -23.73 -3.72
C GLN A 145 -7.04 -23.49 -3.78
N LEU A 146 -6.50 -22.68 -2.86
CA LEU A 146 -5.08 -22.38 -2.77
C LEU A 146 -4.25 -23.63 -2.46
N GLU A 147 -4.72 -24.47 -1.54
CA GLU A 147 -4.11 -25.75 -1.22
C GLU A 147 -4.06 -26.67 -2.46
N GLN A 148 -5.19 -26.83 -3.15
CA GLN A 148 -5.29 -27.61 -4.37
C GLN A 148 -4.38 -27.07 -5.48
N ASP A 149 -4.29 -25.75 -5.64
CA ASP A 149 -3.39 -25.11 -6.59
C ASP A 149 -1.94 -25.42 -6.26
N LEU A 150 -1.55 -25.38 -4.98
CA LEU A 150 -0.19 -25.68 -4.54
C LEU A 150 0.18 -27.15 -4.79
N HIS A 151 -0.73 -28.08 -4.50
CA HIS A 151 -0.53 -29.50 -4.78
C HIS A 151 -0.37 -29.78 -6.27
N ARG A 152 -1.24 -29.22 -7.12
CA ARG A 152 -1.15 -29.40 -8.59
C ARG A 152 0.11 -28.78 -9.17
N PHE A 153 0.44 -27.54 -8.76
CA PHE A 153 1.64 -26.86 -9.21
C PHE A 153 2.91 -27.64 -8.85
N ALA A 154 2.99 -28.18 -7.64
CA ALA A 154 4.13 -28.98 -7.19
C ALA A 154 4.19 -30.38 -7.84
N ALA A 155 3.10 -30.87 -8.44
CA ALA A 155 3.06 -32.11 -9.20
C ALA A 155 3.45 -31.93 -10.68
N GLY A 156 3.76 -30.70 -11.12
CA GLY A 156 4.08 -30.39 -12.51
C GLY A 156 2.86 -30.30 -13.43
N ASP A 157 1.65 -30.35 -12.87
CA ASP A 157 0.40 -30.26 -13.63
C ASP A 157 0.06 -28.77 -13.84
N GLU A 158 0.80 -28.14 -14.74
CA GLU A 158 0.56 -26.77 -15.18
C GLU A 158 -0.69 -26.72 -16.10
N GLY A 159 -1.86 -27.02 -15.53
CA GLY A 159 -3.14 -26.86 -16.23
C GLY A 159 -3.26 -25.45 -16.83
N ALA A 160 -3.38 -25.40 -18.15
CA ALA A 160 -3.42 -24.22 -18.99
C ALA A 160 -4.70 -23.40 -18.72
N GLN A 161 -4.57 -22.36 -17.89
CA GLN A 161 -5.45 -21.18 -17.90
C GLN A 161 -4.87 -20.11 -16.96
N ALA A 162 -3.69 -19.61 -17.31
CA ALA A 162 -3.31 -18.28 -16.86
C ALA A 162 -4.11 -17.28 -17.71
N ARG A 163 -5.28 -16.84 -17.24
CA ARG A 163 -5.87 -15.60 -17.76
C ARG A 163 -4.95 -14.46 -17.33
N SER A 164 -4.73 -13.51 -18.23
CA SER A 164 -3.89 -12.33 -18.01
C SER A 164 -4.18 -11.71 -16.64
N PRO A 165 -3.16 -11.32 -15.85
CA PRO A 165 -3.37 -10.67 -14.56
C PRO A 165 -4.30 -9.46 -14.71
N TRP A 166 -5.15 -9.21 -13.71
CA TRP A 166 -6.06 -8.05 -13.69
C TRP A 166 -5.33 -6.69 -13.80
N TRP A 167 -4.02 -6.66 -13.51
CA TRP A 167 -3.15 -5.48 -13.62
C TRP A 167 -2.39 -5.38 -14.95
N ALA A 168 -2.42 -6.41 -15.80
CA ALA A 168 -1.72 -6.38 -17.08
C ALA A 168 -2.38 -5.32 -17.98
N PRO A 169 -1.63 -4.35 -18.50
CA PRO A 169 -2.19 -3.36 -19.40
C PRO A 169 -2.77 -4.10 -20.61
N GLY A 170 -4.05 -3.87 -20.89
CA GLY A 170 -4.66 -4.28 -22.14
C GLY A 170 -3.79 -3.78 -23.29
N ARG A 171 -3.55 -4.65 -24.28
CA ARG A 171 -2.88 -4.26 -25.53
C ARG A 171 -3.67 -3.12 -26.17
N ALA A 172 -3.25 -1.88 -25.90
CA ALA A 172 -3.53 -0.76 -26.77
C ALA A 172 -2.66 -0.98 -28.01
N THR A 173 -3.17 -1.76 -28.96
CA THR A 173 -2.69 -1.70 -30.34
C THR A 173 -3.05 -0.32 -30.85
N TRP A 174 -2.11 0.62 -30.78
CA TRP A 174 -2.14 1.77 -31.68
C TRP A 174 -1.84 1.20 -33.07
N GLY A 175 -2.91 0.95 -33.83
CA GLY A 175 -2.79 0.82 -35.27
C GLY A 175 -2.21 2.13 -35.82
N CYS A 176 -1.36 2.00 -36.83
CA CYS A 176 -0.72 3.09 -37.56
C CYS A 176 -1.67 4.24 -37.92
#